data_AF-A0A965AHP0-F1
#
_entry.id   AF-A0A965AHP0-F1
#
_cell.length_a   1.000
_cell.length_b   1.000
_cell.length_c   1.000
_cell.angle_alpha   90.00
_cell.angle_beta   90.00
_cell.angle_gamma   90.00
#
_symmetry.space_group_name_H-M   'P 1'
#
loop_
_entity.id
_entity.type
_entity.pdbx_description
1 polymer ?
#
loop_
_entity_poly.entity_id
_entity_poly.type
_entity_poly.pdbx_seq_one_letter_code
_entity_poly.pdbx_strand_id
1 'polypeptide(L)'
;VWHNDHSRPETPKIRSLEDEITRVVRARVVNPKWIAGVMRHGYKGAFEMAATVDYLFAFAATARCVKDHHFDLVFDAWLGDENVRDFLGRNNPDALRDMADRLLEAQDRGLWRPRSNTAYHHLIELKGAA
;
A
#
# COMPACT_ATOMS: atom_id res chain seq x y z
N VAL A 1 14.21 -10.03 -11.57
CA VAL A 1 13.70 -8.89 -12.39
C VAL A 1 14.48 -7.65 -12.00
N TRP A 2 14.93 -6.85 -12.97
CA TRP A 2 15.74 -5.64 -12.75
C TRP A 2 14.93 -4.39 -13.10
N HIS A 3 15.19 -3.28 -12.39
CA HIS A 3 14.64 -1.96 -12.65
C HIS A 3 15.76 -1.01 -13.06
N ASN A 4 15.61 -0.38 -14.23
CA ASN A 4 16.57 0.57 -14.80
C ASN A 4 16.07 2.00 -14.57
N ASP A 5 16.63 2.67 -13.57
CA ASP A 5 16.32 4.05 -13.20
C ASP A 5 17.16 5.02 -14.03
N HIS A 6 16.51 5.65 -15.01
CA HIS A 6 17.07 6.69 -15.86
C HIS A 6 16.54 8.09 -15.51
N SER A 7 15.96 8.28 -14.31
CA SER A 7 15.44 9.60 -13.88
C SER A 7 16.53 10.68 -13.81
N ARG A 8 17.79 10.26 -13.67
CA ARG A 8 19.01 11.07 -13.79
C ARG A 8 19.86 10.53 -14.93
N PRO A 9 19.76 11.07 -16.16
CA PRO A 9 20.47 10.55 -17.32
C PRO A 9 21.99 10.51 -17.15
N GLU A 10 22.55 11.42 -16.34
CA GLU A 10 23.97 11.50 -16.04
C GLU A 10 24.45 10.43 -15.04
N THR A 11 23.55 9.81 -14.27
CA THR A 11 23.87 8.75 -13.31
C THR A 11 22.81 7.63 -13.31
N PRO A 12 22.70 6.84 -14.38
CA PRO A 12 21.79 5.70 -14.44
C PRO A 12 22.04 4.72 -13.29
N LYS A 13 20.96 4.19 -12.70
CA LYS A 13 21.05 3.20 -11.62
C LYS A 13 20.24 1.97 -11.98
N ILE A 14 20.88 0.81 -11.92
CA ILE A 14 20.20 -0.49 -12.10
C ILE A 14 20.08 -1.13 -10.73
N ARG A 15 18.86 -1.54 -10.36
CA ARG A 15 18.55 -2.20 -9.08
C ARG A 15 17.71 -3.43 -9.30
N SER A 16 17.68 -4.34 -8.34
CA SER A 16 16.66 -5.37 -8.38
C SER A 16 15.27 -4.71 -8.27
N LEU A 17 14.24 -5.34 -8.86
CA LEU A 17 12.88 -4.84 -8.71
C LEU A 17 12.45 -4.82 -7.24
N GLU A 18 12.93 -5.76 -6.43
CA GLU A 18 12.68 -5.80 -4.99
C GLU A 18 13.25 -4.58 -4.27
N ASP A 19 14.49 -4.18 -4.57
CA ASP A 19 15.10 -2.98 -4.00
C ASP A 19 14.31 -1.72 -4.39
N GLU A 20 13.83 -1.65 -5.62
CA GLU A 20 13.02 -0.51 -6.07
C GLU A 20 11.66 -0.48 -5.39
N ILE A 21 10.97 -1.62 -5.21
CA ILE A 21 9.74 -1.69 -4.43
C ILE A 21 9.99 -1.22 -2.99
N THR A 22 11.04 -1.73 -2.34
CA THR A 22 11.42 -1.33 -0.98
C THR A 22 11.62 0.19 -0.89
N ARG A 23 12.33 0.75 -1.87
CA ARG A 23 12.61 2.18 -1.96
C ARG A 23 11.34 2.99 -2.15
N VAL A 24 10.47 2.63 -3.10
CA VAL A 24 9.23 3.35 -3.38
C VAL A 24 8.26 3.30 -2.21
N VAL A 25 8.13 2.13 -1.57
CA VAL A 25 7.29 1.98 -0.37
C VAL A 25 7.73 2.96 0.71
N ARG A 26 9.03 2.99 1.04
CA ARG A 26 9.56 3.88 2.10
C ARG A 26 9.59 5.36 1.71
N ALA A 27 10.02 5.67 0.48
CA ALA A 27 10.23 7.05 0.05
C ALA A 27 8.92 7.77 -0.31
N ARG A 28 7.89 7.03 -0.73
CA ARG A 28 6.60 7.58 -1.17
C ARG A 28 5.43 7.02 -0.38
N VAL A 29 5.16 5.72 -0.46
CA VAL A 29 3.89 5.12 -0.03
C VAL A 29 3.61 5.37 1.45
N VAL A 30 4.58 5.09 2.31
CA VAL A 30 4.45 5.25 3.77
C VAL A 30 5.12 6.52 4.29
N ASN A 31 5.53 7.43 3.41
CA ASN A 31 6.17 8.67 3.81
C ASN A 31 5.11 9.64 4.34
N PRO A 32 5.23 10.12 5.61
CA PRO A 32 4.24 11.02 6.20
C PRO A 32 4.00 12.30 5.39
N LYS A 33 5.04 12.82 4.70
CA LYS A 33 4.89 14.00 3.84
C LYS A 33 4.04 13.72 2.61
N TRP A 34 4.15 12.52 2.04
CA TRP A 34 3.33 12.12 0.90
C TRP A 34 1.90 11.84 1.33
N ILE A 35 1.70 11.11 2.44
CA ILE A 35 0.37 10.84 3.02
C ILE A 35 -0.37 12.15 3.29
N ALA A 36 0.25 13.07 4.05
CA ALA A 36 -0.31 14.40 4.30
C ALA A 36 -0.50 15.22 3.02
N GLY A 37 0.31 14.96 1.99
CA GLY A 37 0.16 15.50 0.64
C GLY A 37 -1.15 15.09 -0.01
N VAL A 38 -1.33 13.78 -0.12
CA VAL A 38 -2.47 13.15 -0.79
C VAL A 38 -3.78 13.37 -0.06
N MET A 39 -3.76 13.39 1.28
CA MET A 39 -4.95 13.67 2.09
C MET A 39 -5.57 15.05 1.85
N ARG A 40 -4.83 16.01 1.27
CA ARG A 40 -5.40 17.32 0.88
C ARG A 40 -6.30 17.26 -0.35
N HIS A 41 -6.39 16.11 -1.02
CA HIS A 41 -7.11 15.93 -2.28
C HIS A 41 -8.38 15.08 -2.13
N GLY A 42 -8.91 14.93 -0.90
CA GLY A 42 -10.20 14.31 -0.63
C GLY A 42 -10.39 12.95 -1.32
N TYR A 43 -11.50 12.79 -2.06
CA TYR A 43 -11.84 11.57 -2.79
C TYR A 43 -10.69 11.07 -3.69
N LYS A 44 -10.09 11.98 -4.47
CA LYS A 44 -9.00 11.59 -5.40
C LYS A 44 -7.75 11.18 -4.64
N GLY A 45 -7.50 11.79 -3.48
CA GLY A 45 -6.42 11.39 -2.60
C GLY A 45 -6.59 9.94 -2.11
N ALA A 46 -7.76 9.63 -1.57
CA ALA A 46 -8.09 8.28 -1.13
C ALA A 46 -8.05 7.25 -2.28
N PHE A 47 -8.51 7.62 -3.47
CA PHE A 47 -8.41 6.79 -4.68
C PHE A 47 -6.95 6.43 -5.02
N GLU A 48 -6.03 7.39 -4.99
CA GLU A 48 -4.62 7.13 -5.28
C GLU A 48 -3.97 6.19 -4.24
N MET A 49 -4.42 6.24 -2.99
CA MET A 49 -3.98 5.30 -1.95
C MET A 49 -4.46 3.88 -2.27
N ALA A 50 -5.75 3.70 -2.58
CA ALA A 50 -6.30 2.39 -2.95
C ALA A 50 -5.63 1.79 -4.19
N ALA A 51 -5.48 2.57 -5.26
CA ALA A 51 -4.78 2.14 -6.47
C ALA A 51 -3.33 1.68 -6.18
N THR A 52 -2.67 2.30 -5.20
CA THR A 52 -1.32 1.88 -4.80
C THR A 52 -1.30 0.52 -4.12
N VAL A 53 -2.33 0.18 -3.32
CA VAL A 53 -2.48 -1.19 -2.76
C VAL A 53 -2.66 -2.20 -3.89
N ASP A 54 -3.51 -1.89 -4.87
CA ASP A 54 -3.74 -2.75 -6.04
C ASP A 54 -2.45 -2.99 -6.84
N TYR A 55 -1.64 -1.95 -7.08
CA TYR A 55 -0.37 -2.11 -7.77
C TYR A 55 0.63 -2.95 -6.97
N LEU A 56 0.72 -2.72 -5.66
CA LEU A 56 1.60 -3.51 -4.80
C LEU A 56 1.18 -4.99 -4.81
N PHE A 57 -0.13 -5.25 -4.73
CA PHE A 57 -0.69 -6.60 -4.87
C PHE A 57 -0.35 -7.23 -6.23
N ALA A 58 -0.50 -6.50 -7.33
CA ALA A 58 -0.17 -7.00 -8.66
C ALA A 58 1.31 -7.39 -8.78
N PHE A 59 2.22 -6.59 -8.22
CA PHE A 59 3.66 -6.94 -8.16
C PHE A 59 3.92 -8.20 -7.33
N ALA A 60 3.22 -8.36 -6.20
CA ALA A 60 3.32 -9.56 -5.38
C ALA A 60 2.88 -10.80 -6.17
N ALA A 61 1.72 -10.71 -6.85
CA ALA A 61 1.11 -11.82 -7.59
C ALA A 61 1.89 -12.22 -8.85
N THR A 62 2.54 -11.27 -9.53
CA THR A 62 3.15 -11.50 -10.86
C THR A 62 4.67 -11.65 -10.82
N ALA A 63 5.36 -10.88 -9.98
CA ALA A 63 6.82 -10.80 -9.98
C ALA A 63 7.47 -11.35 -8.70
N ARG A 64 6.69 -11.65 -7.66
CA ARG A 64 7.15 -12.14 -6.34
C ARG A 64 8.27 -11.29 -5.73
N CYS A 65 8.25 -9.98 -6.00
CA CYS A 65 9.23 -9.01 -5.51
C CYS A 65 8.71 -8.18 -4.32
N VAL A 66 7.52 -8.50 -3.82
CA VAL A 66 6.91 -7.88 -2.66
C VAL A 66 6.98 -8.85 -1.49
N LYS A 67 7.57 -8.40 -0.38
CA LYS A 67 7.71 -9.16 0.86
C LYS A 67 6.66 -8.72 1.88
N ASP A 68 6.39 -9.56 2.87
CA ASP A 68 5.39 -9.30 3.93
C ASP A 68 5.56 -7.93 4.59
N HIS A 69 6.80 -7.54 4.90
CA HIS A 69 7.07 -6.26 5.53
C HIS A 69 6.68 -5.03 4.68
N HIS A 70 6.54 -5.17 3.36
CA HIS A 70 6.03 -4.08 2.52
C HIS A 70 4.53 -3.87 2.76
N PHE A 71 3.76 -4.96 2.84
CA PHE A 71 2.34 -4.90 3.18
C PHE A 71 2.14 -4.45 4.62
N ASP A 72 2.95 -4.95 5.57
CA ASP A 72 2.89 -4.49 6.96
C ASP A 72 3.07 -2.97 7.06
N LEU A 73 4.08 -2.42 6.37
CA LEU A 73 4.32 -0.97 6.35
C LEU A 73 3.10 -0.18 5.81
N VAL A 74 2.47 -0.67 4.74
CA VAL A 74 1.30 -0.01 4.14
C VAL A 74 0.09 -0.12 5.04
N PHE A 75 -0.17 -1.31 5.59
CA PHE A 75 -1.27 -1.55 6.52
C PHE A 75 -1.13 -0.66 7.75
N ASP A 76 0.03 -0.68 8.41
CA ASP A 76 0.30 0.09 9.62
C ASP A 76 0.15 1.60 9.37
N ALA A 77 0.69 2.11 8.26
CA ALA A 77 0.68 3.54 7.96
C ALA A 77 -0.70 4.08 7.55
N TRP A 78 -1.60 3.24 7.02
CA TRP A 78 -2.85 3.71 6.42
C TRP A 78 -4.12 3.21 7.12
N LEU A 79 -4.18 1.91 7.44
CA LEU A 79 -5.35 1.30 8.11
C LEU A 79 -5.11 1.16 9.62
N GLY A 80 -3.85 1.02 10.04
CA GLY A 80 -3.44 1.05 11.44
C GLY A 80 -3.41 2.46 12.06
N ASP A 81 -3.23 3.50 11.23
CA ASP A 81 -3.29 4.90 11.66
C ASP A 81 -4.73 5.44 11.58
N GLU A 82 -5.27 5.84 12.73
CA GLU A 82 -6.65 6.32 12.84
C GLU A 82 -6.92 7.57 12.01
N ASN A 83 -5.97 8.50 11.88
CA ASN A 83 -6.17 9.73 11.12
C ASN A 83 -6.28 9.44 9.62
N VAL A 84 -5.44 8.54 9.11
CA VAL A 84 -5.46 8.15 7.69
C VAL A 84 -6.71 7.33 7.39
N ARG A 85 -7.07 6.39 8.27
CA ARG A 85 -8.28 5.59 8.16
C ARG A 85 -9.55 6.44 8.18
N ASP A 86 -9.64 7.41 9.09
CA ASP A 86 -10.75 8.37 9.16
C ASP A 86 -10.86 9.21 7.88
N PHE A 87 -9.73 9.65 7.34
CA PHE A 87 -9.71 10.35 6.06
C PHE A 87 -10.26 9.48 4.93
N LEU A 88 -9.81 8.22 4.82
CA LEU A 88 -10.27 7.28 3.81
C LEU A 88 -11.77 7.05 3.95
N GLY A 89 -12.26 6.74 5.15
CA GLY A 89 -13.68 6.48 5.41
C GLY A 89 -14.58 7.67 5.11
N ARG A 90 -14.15 8.90 5.43
CA ARG A 90 -14.95 10.12 5.16
C ARG A 90 -14.94 10.53 3.69
N ASN A 91 -13.83 10.35 2.99
CA ASN A 91 -13.66 10.91 1.64
C ASN A 91 -13.92 9.90 0.53
N ASN A 92 -13.71 8.61 0.77
CA ASN A 92 -13.94 7.54 -0.18
C ASN A 92 -14.08 6.18 0.55
N PRO A 93 -15.26 5.90 1.13
CA PRO A 93 -15.50 4.64 1.85
C PRO A 93 -15.37 3.39 0.97
N ASP A 94 -15.69 3.51 -0.32
CA ASP A 94 -15.50 2.40 -1.27
C ASP A 94 -14.01 2.09 -1.47
N ALA A 95 -13.15 3.10 -1.58
CA ALA A 95 -11.70 2.89 -1.63
C ALA A 95 -11.16 2.25 -0.34
N LEU A 96 -11.69 2.61 0.83
CA LEU A 96 -11.33 1.96 2.08
C LEU A 96 -11.72 0.47 2.08
N ARG A 97 -12.93 0.15 1.60
CA ARG A 97 -13.40 -1.24 1.46
C ARG A 97 -12.54 -2.03 0.46
N ASP A 98 -12.26 -1.46 -0.70
CA ASP A 98 -11.43 -2.09 -1.74
C ASP A 98 -10.01 -2.36 -1.23
N MET A 99 -9.43 -1.44 -0.46
CA MET A 99 -8.14 -1.65 0.19
C MET A 99 -8.18 -2.82 1.17
N ALA A 100 -9.22 -2.91 2.00
CA ALA A 100 -9.39 -4.00 2.94
C ALA A 100 -9.57 -5.35 2.22
N ASP A 101 -10.40 -5.37 1.17
CA ASP A 101 -10.63 -6.55 0.33
C ASP A 101 -9.35 -7.03 -0.34
N ARG A 102 -8.57 -6.11 -0.91
CA ARG A 102 -7.32 -6.47 -1.58
C ARG A 102 -6.29 -7.04 -0.62
N LEU A 103 -6.19 -6.48 0.57
CA LEU A 103 -5.30 -6.94 1.61
C LEU A 103 -5.73 -8.30 2.19
N LEU A 104 -7.03 -8.56 2.32
CA LEU A 104 -7.55 -9.89 2.64
C LEU A 104 -7.22 -10.90 1.52
N GLU A 105 -7.44 -10.54 0.26
CA GLU A 105 -7.07 -11.38 -0.88
C GLU A 105 -5.56 -11.72 -0.88
N ALA A 106 -4.71 -10.77 -0.48
CA ALA A 106 -3.28 -11.00 -0.33
C ALA A 106 -2.98 -12.06 0.74
N GLN A 107 -3.71 -12.06 1.85
CA GLN A 107 -3.58 -13.09 2.90
C GLN A 107 -4.08 -14.45 2.41
N ASP A 108 -5.27 -14.49 1.80
CA ASP A 108 -5.88 -15.72 1.29
C ASP A 108 -5.01 -16.41 0.24
N ARG A 109 -4.33 -15.63 -0.61
CA ARG A 109 -3.43 -16.13 -1.65
C ARG A 109 -2.00 -16.38 -1.15
N GLY A 110 -1.72 -16.15 0.13
CA GLY A 110 -0.40 -16.31 0.73
C GLY A 110 0.65 -15.33 0.20
N LEU A 111 0.21 -14.20 -0.38
CA LEU A 111 1.07 -13.11 -0.86
C LEU A 111 1.51 -12.19 0.29
N TRP A 112 0.74 -12.16 1.37
CA TRP A 112 1.05 -11.45 2.61
C TRP A 112 0.74 -12.29 3.83
N ARG A 113 1.70 -12.38 4.75
CA ARG A 113 1.52 -12.91 6.10
C ARG A 113 1.75 -11.78 7.09
N PRO A 114 0.68 -11.19 7.67
CA PRO A 114 0.84 -10.08 8.59
C PRO A 114 1.62 -10.50 9.82
N ARG A 115 2.50 -9.61 10.29
CA ARG A 115 3.15 -9.79 11.60
C ARG A 115 2.17 -9.59 12.76
N SER A 116 1.12 -8.78 12.56
CA SER A 116 0.10 -8.51 13.57
C SER A 116 -0.99 -9.57 13.57
N ASN A 117 -1.28 -10.14 14.74
CA ASN A 117 -2.40 -11.06 14.93
C ASN A 117 -3.78 -10.40 14.85
N THR A 118 -3.85 -9.05 14.83
CA THR A 118 -5.11 -8.32 14.73
C THR A 118 -5.42 -7.84 13.31
N ALA A 119 -4.45 -7.92 12.38
CA ALA A 119 -4.61 -7.39 11.03
C ALA A 119 -5.82 -7.99 10.30
N TYR A 120 -5.98 -9.32 10.36
CA TYR A 120 -7.11 -10.00 9.73
C TYR A 120 -8.47 -9.50 10.27
N HIS A 121 -8.62 -9.44 11.59
CA HIS A 121 -9.85 -8.96 12.23
C HIS A 121 -10.17 -7.51 11.85
N HIS A 122 -9.15 -6.64 11.86
CA HIS A 122 -9.31 -5.24 11.49
C HIS A 122 -9.79 -5.12 10.03
N LEU A 123 -9.22 -5.89 9.11
CA LEU A 123 -9.62 -5.86 7.70
C LEU A 123 -11.06 -6.33 7.49
N ILE A 124 -11.50 -7.37 8.21
CA ILE A 124 -12.89 -7.84 8.17
C ILE A 124 -13.86 -6.77 8.68
N GLU A 125 -13.52 -6.07 9.76
CA GLU A 125 -14.33 -4.96 10.28
C GLU A 125 -14.44 -3.83 9.25
N LEU A 126 -13.33 -3.42 8.63
CA LEU A 126 -13.34 -2.35 7.62
C LEU A 126 -14.12 -2.73 6.36
N LYS A 127 -14.06 -4.00 5.96
CA LYS A 127 -14.86 -4.51 4.84
C LYS A 127 -16.36 -4.39 5.12
N GLY A 128 -16.78 -4.66 6.36
CA GLY A 128 -18.19 -4.67 6.77
C GLY A 128 -18.75 -3.32 7.24
N ALA A 129 -17.91 -2.34 7.57
CA ALA A 129 -18.32 -1.07 8.18
C ALA A 129 -18.62 0.08 7.19
N ALA A 130 -18.24 -0.06 5.92
CA ALA A 130 -18.45 0.95 4.87
C ALA A 130 -19.83 0.82 4.23
#